data_AF-A0A5C7SYD5-F1
#
_entry.id   AF-A0A5C7SYD5-F1
#
_cell.length_a   1.000
_cell.length_b   1.000
_cell.length_c   1.000
_cell.angle_alpha   90.00
_cell.angle_beta   90.00
_cell.angle_gamma   90.00
#
_symmetry.space_group_name_H-M   'P 1'
#
loop_
_entity.id
_entity.type
_entity.pdbx_description
1 polymer ?
#
loop_
_entity_poly.entity_id
_entity_poly.type
_entity_poly.pdbx_seq_one_letter_code
_entity_poly.pdbx_strand_id
1 'polypeptide(L)'
;IVHRSLTGRREKLASFQLLSAYINHSIRADGESVWIAQAEGRAKDGDDRTDSAILKMFHMSRKDEPFAEALAALNLVPVSISYEYDPCDQAKARELQIRSSTGSYQKAPGEDDASIALGITGYKGRVHVQFGAPVREGFEDAKQLAALMDRHILGNYRLFPVHYLAYAQWDERDPDLQAPNAEQLFPSAEVARARSEWQRRLDACPAEQRPWLIRQYATPLRNQYRIKSGLPL
;
A
#
# COMPACT_ATOMS: atom_id res chain seq x y z
N ILE A 1 -10.52 0.17 21.50
CA ILE A 1 -9.12 0.65 21.43
C ILE A 1 -8.24 -0.53 21.04
N VAL A 2 -7.30 -0.37 20.09
CA VAL A 2 -6.38 -1.44 19.67
C VAL A 2 -5.11 -1.37 20.52
N HIS A 3 -4.79 -2.44 21.25
CA HIS A 3 -3.58 -2.51 22.08
C HIS A 3 -2.35 -2.87 21.24
N ARG A 4 -1.34 -1.99 21.22
CA ARG A 4 -0.12 -2.16 20.38
C ARG A 4 1.09 -2.73 21.13
N SER A 5 1.06 -2.74 22.46
CA SER A 5 2.21 -3.09 23.31
C SER A 5 2.07 -4.42 24.06
N LEU A 6 1.07 -5.25 23.70
CA LEU A 6 0.89 -6.55 24.34
C LEU A 6 2.08 -7.46 24.01
N THR A 7 2.64 -8.12 25.01
CA THR A 7 3.79 -9.03 24.84
C THR A 7 3.38 -10.49 25.01
N GLY A 8 2.37 -10.79 25.85
CA GLY A 8 1.90 -12.14 26.10
C GLY A 8 1.11 -12.75 24.93
N ARG A 9 1.45 -13.99 24.53
CA ARG A 9 0.75 -14.70 23.43
C ARG A 9 -0.75 -14.87 23.70
N ARG A 10 -1.13 -15.23 24.93
CA ARG A 10 -2.54 -15.39 25.33
C ARG A 10 -3.30 -14.07 25.27
N GLU A 11 -2.68 -12.99 25.76
CA GLU A 11 -3.28 -11.65 25.75
C GLU A 11 -3.47 -11.14 24.32
N LYS A 12 -2.46 -11.32 23.45
CA LYS A 12 -2.59 -11.01 22.01
C LYS A 12 -3.75 -11.76 21.38
N LEU A 13 -3.85 -13.07 21.63
CA LEU A 13 -4.93 -13.89 21.08
C LEU A 13 -6.31 -13.42 21.57
N ALA A 14 -6.45 -13.13 22.86
CA ALA A 14 -7.69 -12.61 23.43
C ALA A 14 -8.06 -11.23 22.85
N SER A 15 -7.06 -10.35 22.69
CA SER A 15 -7.26 -9.04 22.06
C SER A 15 -7.70 -9.18 20.59
N PHE A 16 -7.10 -10.08 19.82
CA PHE A 16 -7.51 -10.33 18.44
C PHE A 16 -8.90 -10.97 18.34
N GLN A 17 -9.24 -11.86 19.27
CA GLN A 17 -10.59 -12.42 19.37
C GLN A 17 -11.64 -11.32 19.62
N LEU A 18 -11.35 -10.42 20.56
CA LEU A 18 -12.24 -9.30 20.88
C LEU A 18 -12.38 -8.33 19.71
N LEU A 19 -11.27 -7.97 19.05
CA LEU A 19 -11.29 -7.11 17.86
C LEU A 19 -12.08 -7.74 16.72
N SER A 20 -11.89 -9.03 16.48
CA SER A 20 -12.66 -9.78 15.49
C SER A 20 -14.16 -9.73 15.78
N ALA A 21 -14.55 -9.97 17.04
CA ALA A 21 -15.94 -9.96 17.46
C ALA A 21 -16.56 -8.56 17.32
N TYR A 22 -15.81 -7.53 17.71
CA TYR A 22 -16.22 -6.14 17.58
C TYR A 22 -16.46 -5.75 16.11
N ILE A 23 -15.53 -6.07 15.21
CA ILE A 23 -15.66 -5.79 13.77
C ILE A 23 -16.90 -6.50 13.20
N ASN A 24 -17.06 -7.79 13.50
CA ASN A 24 -18.21 -8.56 13.03
C ASN A 24 -19.54 -8.00 13.56
N HIS A 25 -19.62 -7.63 14.83
CA HIS A 25 -20.82 -7.04 15.43
C HIS A 25 -21.15 -5.68 14.82
N SER A 26 -20.15 -4.79 14.75
CA SER A 26 -20.30 -3.43 14.21
C SER A 26 -20.88 -3.48 12.78
N ILE A 27 -20.34 -4.35 11.93
CA ILE A 27 -20.78 -4.44 10.53
C ILE A 27 -22.13 -5.14 10.40
N ARG A 28 -22.34 -6.26 11.10
CA ARG A 28 -23.48 -7.16 10.84
C ARG A 28 -24.71 -6.85 11.68
N ALA A 29 -24.54 -6.32 12.89
CA ALA A 29 -25.62 -6.00 13.80
C ALA A 29 -25.91 -4.49 13.81
N ASP A 30 -24.87 -3.66 13.90
CA ASP A 30 -25.05 -2.21 14.01
C ASP A 30 -25.15 -1.50 12.64
N GLY A 31 -24.68 -2.16 11.56
CA GLY A 31 -24.67 -1.59 10.21
C GLY A 31 -23.57 -0.53 10.00
N GLU A 32 -22.57 -0.51 10.87
CA GLU A 32 -21.48 0.47 10.86
C GLU A 32 -20.33 0.07 9.93
N SER A 33 -19.68 1.08 9.34
CA SER A 33 -18.51 0.89 8.48
C SER A 33 -17.20 0.92 9.27
N VAL A 34 -16.27 0.03 8.95
CA VAL A 34 -14.94 -0.01 9.58
C VAL A 34 -13.85 0.18 8.52
N TRP A 35 -12.97 1.17 8.72
CA TRP A 35 -11.79 1.38 7.88
C TRP A 35 -10.57 0.67 8.47
N ILE A 36 -9.92 -0.20 7.69
CA ILE A 36 -8.74 -0.96 8.10
C ILE A 36 -7.67 -0.84 7.01
N ALA A 37 -6.42 -0.57 7.43
CA ALA A 37 -5.26 -0.68 6.56
C ALA A 37 -4.90 -2.16 6.32
N GLN A 38 -4.50 -2.48 5.10
CA GLN A 38 -4.21 -3.85 4.66
C GLN A 38 -2.93 -4.46 5.28
N ALA A 39 -2.10 -3.62 5.91
CA ALA A 39 -0.90 -4.02 6.66
C ALA A 39 -0.58 -2.98 7.73
N GLU A 40 0.29 -3.34 8.68
CA GLU A 40 0.80 -2.38 9.67
C GLU A 40 1.86 -1.45 9.04
N GLY A 41 1.68 -0.15 9.23
CA GLY A 41 2.61 0.87 8.72
C GLY A 41 2.37 1.23 7.26
N ARG A 42 3.19 2.15 6.73
CA ARG A 42 3.13 2.57 5.32
C ARG A 42 4.24 1.88 4.54
N ALA A 43 3.92 1.37 3.36
CA ALA A 43 4.92 0.84 2.43
C ALA A 43 6.01 1.87 2.13
N LYS A 44 7.26 1.42 2.10
CA LYS A 44 8.44 2.26 1.90
C LYS A 44 8.90 2.28 0.45
N ASP A 45 8.67 1.21 -0.28
CA ASP A 45 9.14 0.97 -1.65
C ASP A 45 8.02 1.00 -2.70
N GLY A 46 6.81 1.43 -2.30
CA GLY A 46 5.64 1.48 -3.16
C GLY A 46 4.95 0.12 -3.38
N ASP A 47 5.43 -0.96 -2.75
CA ASP A 47 4.82 -2.30 -2.82
C ASP A 47 3.91 -2.55 -1.61
N ASP A 48 2.69 -2.02 -1.64
CA ASP A 48 1.72 -2.23 -0.55
C ASP A 48 0.98 -3.56 -0.74
N ARG A 49 1.18 -4.49 0.20
CA ARG A 49 0.66 -5.86 0.16
C ARG A 49 -0.20 -6.18 1.36
N THR A 50 -1.28 -6.89 1.11
CA THR A 50 -2.24 -7.31 2.13
C THR A 50 -1.62 -8.38 3.03
N ASP A 51 -1.55 -8.10 4.33
CA ASP A 51 -1.14 -9.09 5.31
C ASP A 51 -2.29 -10.05 5.63
N SER A 52 -2.13 -11.31 5.22
CA SER A 52 -3.10 -12.37 5.50
C SER A 52 -3.40 -12.56 7.00
N ALA A 53 -2.53 -12.13 7.91
CA ALA A 53 -2.78 -12.18 9.34
C ALA A 53 -3.95 -11.30 9.78
N ILE A 54 -4.13 -10.13 9.15
CA ILE A 54 -5.28 -9.25 9.43
C ILE A 54 -6.58 -9.94 9.01
N LEU A 55 -6.58 -10.59 7.85
CA LEU A 55 -7.75 -11.32 7.34
C LEU A 55 -8.10 -12.53 8.22
N LYS A 56 -7.09 -13.25 8.74
CA LYS A 56 -7.31 -14.30 9.74
C LYS A 56 -7.90 -13.73 11.02
N MET A 57 -7.46 -12.55 11.46
CA MET A 57 -8.02 -11.88 12.63
C MET A 57 -9.51 -11.59 12.44
N PHE A 58 -9.95 -11.14 11.25
CA PHE A 58 -11.38 -10.93 10.98
C PHE A 58 -12.24 -12.19 11.17
N HIS A 59 -11.67 -13.38 10.95
CA HIS A 59 -12.36 -14.67 11.12
C HIS A 59 -12.37 -15.20 12.56
N MET A 60 -11.45 -14.78 13.43
CA MET A 60 -11.22 -15.41 14.74
C MET A 60 -12.47 -15.57 15.63
N SER A 61 -13.37 -14.58 15.63
CA SER A 61 -14.63 -14.62 16.38
C SER A 61 -15.69 -15.59 15.82
N ARG A 62 -15.50 -16.05 14.59
CA ARG A 62 -16.39 -16.94 13.84
C ARG A 62 -15.64 -18.15 13.26
N LYS A 63 -14.61 -18.60 13.98
CA LYS A 63 -13.71 -19.69 13.56
C LYS A 63 -14.42 -21.02 13.27
N ASP A 64 -15.63 -21.22 13.82
CA ASP A 64 -16.43 -22.42 13.65
C ASP A 64 -17.26 -22.38 12.34
N GLU A 65 -17.23 -21.26 11.62
CA GLU A 65 -17.84 -21.08 10.29
C GLU A 65 -16.79 -21.15 9.18
N PRO A 66 -17.14 -21.56 7.96
CA PRO A 66 -16.23 -21.51 6.81
C PRO A 66 -15.66 -20.10 6.60
N PHE A 67 -14.35 -20.00 6.34
CA PHE A 67 -13.66 -18.72 6.18
C PHE A 67 -14.31 -17.85 5.09
N ALA A 68 -14.58 -18.44 3.93
CA ALA A 68 -15.22 -17.75 2.81
C ALA A 68 -16.56 -17.11 3.21
N GLU A 69 -17.45 -17.87 3.85
CA GLU A 69 -18.76 -17.40 4.30
C GLU A 69 -18.65 -16.30 5.36
N ALA A 70 -17.75 -16.47 6.33
CA ALA A 70 -17.55 -15.50 7.39
C ALA A 70 -17.08 -14.14 6.86
N LEU A 71 -16.11 -14.15 5.93
CA LEU A 71 -15.53 -12.94 5.35
C LEU A 71 -16.43 -12.31 4.29
N ALA A 72 -17.17 -13.10 3.50
CA ALA A 72 -18.14 -12.59 2.54
C ALA A 72 -19.22 -11.74 3.23
N ALA A 73 -19.63 -12.14 4.44
CA ALA A 73 -20.59 -11.39 5.26
C ALA A 73 -20.07 -10.02 5.75
N LEU A 74 -18.76 -9.75 5.66
CA LEU A 74 -18.17 -8.45 6.04
C LEU A 74 -18.22 -7.42 4.91
N ASN A 75 -18.62 -7.78 3.69
CA ASN A 75 -18.72 -6.88 2.54
C ASN A 75 -17.43 -6.05 2.31
N LEU A 76 -16.27 -6.72 2.28
CA LEU A 76 -14.99 -6.04 2.12
C LEU A 76 -14.94 -5.22 0.83
N VAL A 77 -14.69 -3.91 0.95
CA VAL A 77 -14.51 -3.02 -0.20
C VAL A 77 -13.02 -2.63 -0.30
N PRO A 78 -12.30 -3.08 -1.33
CA PRO A 78 -10.92 -2.67 -1.54
C PRO A 78 -10.87 -1.18 -1.92
N VAL A 79 -9.99 -0.43 -1.26
CA VAL A 79 -9.83 1.01 -1.48
C VAL A 79 -8.37 1.32 -1.80
N SER A 80 -8.14 1.99 -2.93
CA SER A 80 -6.82 2.50 -3.32
C SER A 80 -6.75 3.98 -3.05
N ILE A 81 -5.69 4.42 -2.34
CA ILE A 81 -5.38 5.83 -2.15
C ILE A 81 -4.06 6.12 -2.85
N SER A 82 -4.12 6.90 -3.92
CA SER A 82 -2.98 7.22 -4.77
C SER A 82 -2.61 8.69 -4.61
N TYR A 83 -1.38 8.93 -4.18
CA TYR A 83 -0.78 10.25 -4.16
C TYR A 83 0.08 10.41 -5.41
N GLU A 84 0.00 11.56 -6.07
CA GLU A 84 0.92 11.88 -7.15
C GLU A 84 2.33 12.04 -6.63
N TYR A 85 2.49 12.61 -5.45
CA TYR A 85 3.75 12.66 -4.75
C TYR A 85 3.57 12.29 -3.28
N ASP A 86 4.48 11.47 -2.75
CA ASP A 86 4.51 11.18 -1.32
C ASP A 86 5.35 12.26 -0.60
N PRO A 87 4.79 13.01 0.35
CA PRO A 87 5.55 13.97 1.15
C PRO A 87 6.74 13.37 1.89
N CYS A 88 6.66 12.07 2.21
CA CYS A 88 7.68 11.36 2.99
C CYS A 88 8.66 10.58 2.10
N ASP A 89 8.64 10.76 0.77
CA ASP A 89 9.42 9.98 -0.18
C ASP A 89 10.93 9.98 0.11
N GLN A 90 11.51 11.16 0.39
CA GLN A 90 12.92 11.31 0.75
C GLN A 90 13.29 10.53 2.01
N ALA A 91 12.47 10.65 3.06
CA ALA A 91 12.72 9.96 4.33
C ALA A 91 12.65 8.44 4.16
N LYS A 92 11.70 7.96 3.34
CA LYS A 92 11.58 6.54 3.00
C LYS A 92 12.76 6.04 2.17
N ALA A 93 13.22 6.82 1.19
CA ALA A 93 14.40 6.48 0.38
C ALA A 93 15.67 6.38 1.25
N ARG A 94 15.88 7.33 2.16
CA ARG A 94 16.95 7.27 3.17
C ARG A 94 16.87 6.02 4.03
N GLU A 95 15.70 5.72 4.58
CA GLU A 95 15.49 4.54 5.42
C GLU A 95 15.82 3.24 4.67
N LEU A 96 15.31 3.09 3.43
CA LEU A 96 15.58 1.92 2.60
C LEU A 96 17.07 1.77 2.27
N GLN A 97 17.74 2.88 1.92
CA GLN A 97 19.18 2.89 1.66
C GLN A 97 19.99 2.46 2.89
N ILE A 98 19.65 2.98 4.08
CA ILE A 98 20.35 2.62 5.31
C ILE A 98 20.11 1.14 5.63
N ARG A 99 18.86 0.66 5.60
CA ARG A 99 18.55 -0.76 5.81
C ARG A 99 19.33 -1.67 4.87
N SER A 100 19.45 -1.29 3.60
CA SER A 100 20.19 -2.08 2.60
C SER A 100 21.70 -2.07 2.83
N SER A 101 22.27 -0.98 3.36
CA SER A 101 23.73 -0.85 3.53
C SER A 101 24.23 -1.32 4.90
N THR A 102 23.40 -1.24 5.94
CA THR A 102 23.78 -1.56 7.33
C THR A 102 23.00 -2.76 7.89
N GLY A 103 21.97 -3.26 7.19
CA GLY A 103 21.11 -4.35 7.62
C GLY A 103 19.99 -3.95 8.60
N SER A 104 19.98 -2.72 9.11
CA SER A 104 18.95 -2.27 10.05
C SER A 104 18.73 -0.75 9.99
N TYR A 105 17.57 -0.31 10.48
CA TYR A 105 17.28 1.12 10.65
C TYR A 105 16.58 1.34 11.98
N GLN A 106 17.21 2.12 12.83
CA GLN A 106 16.62 2.56 14.09
C GLN A 106 16.11 3.99 13.91
N LYS A 107 14.80 4.16 14.07
CA LYS A 107 14.17 5.47 13.99
C LYS A 107 14.69 6.37 15.10
N ALA A 108 14.90 7.64 14.79
CA ALA A 108 15.18 8.65 15.79
C ALA A 108 13.92 8.92 16.65
N PRO A 109 14.09 9.34 17.92
CA PRO A 109 12.97 9.82 18.71
C PRO A 109 12.20 10.94 17.99
N GLY A 110 10.87 10.84 17.93
CA GLY A 110 10.00 11.82 17.25
C GLY A 110 9.94 11.70 15.72
N GLU A 111 10.68 10.78 15.11
CA GLU A 111 10.68 10.60 13.65
C GLU A 111 9.29 10.20 13.12
N ASP A 112 8.58 9.34 13.84
CA ASP A 112 7.23 8.93 13.44
C ASP A 112 6.24 10.11 13.50
N ASP A 113 6.31 10.94 14.53
CA ASP A 113 5.46 12.14 14.67
C ASP A 113 5.73 13.14 13.53
N ALA A 114 7.00 13.37 13.22
CA ALA A 114 7.40 14.21 12.10
C ALA A 114 6.90 13.66 10.76
N SER A 115 6.99 12.34 10.55
CA SER A 115 6.51 11.70 9.32
C SER A 115 4.99 11.76 9.19
N ILE A 116 4.24 11.69 10.30
CA ILE A 116 2.79 11.86 10.32
C ILE A 116 2.43 13.31 9.96
N ALA A 117 3.06 14.28 10.63
CA ALA A 117 2.82 15.69 10.37
C ALA A 117 3.12 16.07 8.91
N LEU A 118 4.25 15.61 8.37
CA LEU A 118 4.63 15.81 6.97
C LEU A 118 3.68 15.07 6.02
N GLY A 119 3.29 13.85 6.35
CA GLY A 119 2.32 13.08 5.58
C GLY A 119 0.97 13.79 5.46
N ILE A 120 0.56 14.57 6.47
CA ILE A 120 -0.68 15.36 6.45
C ILE A 120 -0.47 16.67 5.69
N THR A 121 0.55 17.44 6.04
CA THR A 121 0.71 18.84 5.61
C THR A 121 1.49 19.02 4.30
N GLY A 122 2.31 18.05 3.92
CA GLY A 122 3.18 18.15 2.76
C GLY A 122 2.45 18.01 1.43
N TYR A 123 3.09 18.52 0.38
CA TYR A 123 2.58 18.57 -0.99
C TYR A 123 2.45 17.17 -1.61
N LYS A 124 1.24 16.84 -2.08
CA LYS A 124 0.89 15.53 -2.65
C LYS A 124 0.64 15.54 -4.16
N GLY A 125 0.65 16.72 -4.80
CA GLY A 125 0.05 16.89 -6.12
C GLY A 125 -1.42 16.46 -6.10
N ARG A 126 -1.84 15.67 -7.09
CA ARG A 126 -3.17 15.07 -7.13
C ARG A 126 -3.30 13.93 -6.14
N VAL A 127 -4.47 13.81 -5.52
CA VAL A 127 -4.85 12.68 -4.68
C VAL A 127 -6.07 12.01 -5.30
N HIS A 128 -6.01 10.69 -5.51
CA HIS A 128 -7.11 9.90 -6.03
C HIS A 128 -7.50 8.83 -5.02
N VAL A 129 -8.79 8.70 -4.75
CA VAL A 129 -9.35 7.63 -3.92
C VAL A 129 -10.28 6.81 -4.80
N GLN A 130 -9.97 5.53 -4.96
CA GLN A 130 -10.77 4.60 -5.75
C GLN A 130 -11.37 3.54 -4.85
N PHE A 131 -12.71 3.45 -4.83
CA PHE A 131 -13.43 2.34 -4.25
C PHE A 131 -13.62 1.25 -5.31
N GLY A 132 -13.31 0.01 -4.97
CA GLY A 132 -13.62 -1.16 -5.79
C GLY A 132 -15.02 -1.71 -5.53
N ALA A 133 -15.36 -2.79 -6.22
CA ALA A 133 -16.57 -3.54 -5.94
C ALA A 133 -16.41 -4.37 -4.63
N PRO A 134 -17.48 -4.59 -3.85
CA PRO A 134 -17.44 -5.49 -2.71
C PRO A 134 -16.96 -6.89 -3.12
N VAL A 135 -16.03 -7.45 -2.37
CA VAL A 135 -15.49 -8.79 -2.61
C VAL A 135 -16.20 -9.79 -1.70
N ARG A 136 -16.90 -10.73 -2.33
CA ARG A 136 -17.75 -11.73 -1.65
C ARG A 136 -17.44 -13.18 -2.00
N GLU A 137 -16.65 -13.39 -3.05
CA GLU A 137 -16.34 -14.72 -3.60
C GLU A 137 -14.92 -14.75 -4.19
N GLY A 138 -14.47 -15.92 -4.62
CA GLY A 138 -13.15 -16.10 -5.24
C GLY A 138 -12.01 -16.34 -4.25
N PHE A 139 -12.32 -16.75 -3.02
CA PHE A 139 -11.34 -17.09 -2.00
C PHE A 139 -11.92 -18.13 -1.01
N GLU A 140 -11.09 -19.07 -0.60
CA GLU A 140 -11.39 -20.07 0.43
C GLU A 140 -10.56 -19.86 1.71
N ASP A 141 -9.44 -19.14 1.59
CA ASP A 141 -8.53 -18.87 2.69
C ASP A 141 -7.96 -17.45 2.67
N ALA A 142 -7.28 -17.09 3.76
CA ALA A 142 -6.71 -15.75 3.94
C ALA A 142 -5.59 -15.41 2.94
N LYS A 143 -4.87 -16.39 2.37
CA LYS A 143 -3.84 -16.12 1.37
C LYS A 143 -4.48 -15.80 0.03
N GLN A 144 -5.50 -16.56 -0.36
CA GLN A 144 -6.27 -16.30 -1.57
C GLN A 144 -6.97 -14.94 -1.50
N LEU A 145 -7.60 -14.61 -0.35
CA LEU A 145 -8.22 -13.31 -0.15
C LEU A 145 -7.19 -12.17 -0.15
N ALA A 146 -6.01 -12.34 0.46
CA ALA A 146 -4.95 -11.34 0.40
C ALA A 146 -4.50 -11.06 -1.05
N ALA A 147 -4.26 -12.12 -1.84
CA ALA A 147 -3.91 -11.97 -3.25
C ALA A 147 -5.03 -11.30 -4.06
N LEU A 148 -6.30 -11.59 -3.74
CA LEU A 148 -7.45 -10.96 -4.37
C LEU A 148 -7.54 -9.46 -4.02
N MET A 149 -7.34 -9.10 -2.74
CA MET A 149 -7.26 -7.71 -2.29
C MET A 149 -6.13 -6.96 -3.00
N ASP A 150 -4.94 -7.56 -3.07
CA ASP A 150 -3.79 -6.97 -3.78
C ASP A 150 -4.11 -6.70 -5.25
N ARG A 151 -4.73 -7.65 -5.96
CA ARG A 151 -5.16 -7.45 -7.35
C ARG A 151 -6.11 -6.27 -7.49
N HIS A 152 -7.09 -6.15 -6.60
CA HIS A 152 -8.04 -5.04 -6.64
C HIS A 152 -7.36 -3.71 -6.29
N ILE A 153 -6.61 -3.64 -5.19
CA ILE A 153 -6.06 -2.39 -4.65
C ILE A 153 -4.93 -1.86 -5.54
N LEU A 154 -4.01 -2.73 -5.97
CA LEU A 154 -2.92 -2.34 -6.88
C LEU A 154 -3.44 -2.12 -8.31
N GLY A 155 -4.42 -2.91 -8.75
CA GLY A 155 -5.08 -2.74 -10.05
C GLY A 155 -5.83 -1.41 -10.16
N ASN A 156 -6.47 -0.97 -9.08
CA ASN A 156 -7.22 0.28 -9.01
C ASN A 156 -6.36 1.52 -8.71
N TYR A 157 -5.06 1.35 -8.48
CA TYR A 157 -4.17 2.47 -8.18
C TYR A 157 -4.13 3.48 -9.33
N ARG A 158 -4.32 4.78 -9.06
CA ARG A 158 -4.22 5.82 -10.08
C ARG A 158 -2.75 6.11 -10.38
N LEU A 159 -2.31 5.72 -11.58
CA LEU A 159 -0.99 6.11 -12.07
C LEU A 159 -1.01 7.54 -12.63
N PHE A 160 -0.13 8.37 -12.11
CA PHE A 160 0.24 9.69 -12.62
C PHE A 160 1.54 9.64 -13.45
N PRO A 161 1.86 10.69 -14.25
CA PRO A 161 3.04 10.67 -15.13
C PRO A 161 4.36 10.38 -14.41
N VAL A 162 4.53 10.82 -13.16
CA VAL A 162 5.76 10.57 -12.38
C VAL A 162 6.07 9.08 -12.22
N HIS A 163 5.08 8.20 -12.12
CA HIS A 163 5.33 6.76 -12.01
C HIS A 163 5.92 6.19 -13.30
N TYR A 164 5.45 6.67 -14.45
CA TYR A 164 5.99 6.31 -15.76
C TYR A 164 7.41 6.86 -15.96
N LEU A 165 7.65 8.10 -15.53
CA LEU A 165 8.99 8.71 -15.55
C LEU A 165 9.98 7.95 -14.64
N ALA A 166 9.54 7.56 -13.45
CA ALA A 166 10.35 6.78 -12.51
C ALA A 166 10.62 5.38 -13.06
N TYR A 167 9.61 4.68 -13.59
CA TYR A 167 9.79 3.34 -14.17
C TYR A 167 10.75 3.35 -15.36
N ALA A 168 10.72 4.39 -16.20
CA ALA A 168 11.67 4.56 -17.30
C ALA A 168 13.13 4.72 -16.83
N GLN A 169 13.34 5.24 -15.62
CA GLN A 169 14.66 5.42 -15.00
C GLN A 169 15.05 4.27 -14.05
N TRP A 170 14.20 3.27 -13.88
CA TRP A 170 14.44 2.20 -12.91
C TRP A 170 15.28 1.09 -13.53
N ASP A 171 16.48 0.89 -12.99
CA ASP A 171 17.43 -0.11 -13.49
C ASP A 171 16.92 -1.56 -13.35
N GLU A 172 16.08 -1.82 -12.34
CA GLU A 172 15.45 -3.13 -12.09
C GLU A 172 14.06 -3.25 -12.74
N ARG A 173 13.72 -2.38 -13.70
CA ARG A 173 12.44 -2.48 -14.39
C ARG A 173 12.31 -3.84 -15.08
N ASP A 174 11.11 -4.38 -15.05
CA ASP A 174 10.79 -5.67 -15.64
C ASP A 174 10.92 -5.57 -17.18
N PRO A 175 11.87 -6.29 -17.80
CA PRO A 175 12.12 -6.20 -19.24
C PRO A 175 10.98 -6.77 -20.08
N ASP A 176 10.19 -7.68 -19.51
CA ASP A 176 9.07 -8.33 -20.19
C ASP A 176 7.79 -7.48 -20.08
N LEU A 177 7.79 -6.46 -19.22
CA LEU A 177 6.64 -5.61 -18.97
C LEU A 177 6.55 -4.46 -19.96
N GLN A 178 5.58 -4.56 -20.88
CA GLN A 178 5.30 -3.55 -21.89
C GLN A 178 4.48 -2.38 -21.32
N ALA A 179 5.13 -1.53 -20.53
CA ALA A 179 4.55 -0.26 -20.08
C ALA A 179 4.84 0.86 -21.11
N PRO A 180 3.83 1.64 -21.53
CA PRO A 180 4.04 2.79 -22.42
C PRO A 180 4.81 3.89 -21.68
N ASN A 181 5.42 4.79 -22.46
CA ASN A 181 6.01 6.01 -21.93
C ASN A 181 4.93 7.02 -21.52
N ALA A 182 5.27 7.94 -20.61
CA ALA A 182 4.34 8.96 -20.13
C ALA A 182 3.75 9.81 -21.28
N GLU A 183 4.57 10.15 -22.28
CA GLU A 183 4.20 10.95 -23.43
C GLU A 183 3.13 10.29 -24.32
N GLN A 184 2.98 8.98 -24.26
CA GLN A 184 1.96 8.25 -25.02
C GLN A 184 0.59 8.29 -24.34
N LEU A 185 0.53 8.62 -23.05
CA LEU A 185 -0.68 8.53 -22.24
C LEU A 185 -1.19 9.89 -21.74
N PHE A 186 -0.32 10.87 -21.59
CA PHE A 186 -0.65 12.14 -20.95
C PHE A 186 -0.34 13.33 -21.86
N PRO A 187 -1.08 14.45 -21.74
CA PRO A 187 -0.78 15.68 -22.48
C PRO A 187 0.65 16.16 -22.22
N SER A 188 1.31 16.70 -23.24
CA SER A 188 2.71 17.15 -23.17
C SER A 188 2.98 18.14 -22.03
N ALA A 189 2.07 19.09 -21.80
CA ALA A 189 2.17 20.05 -20.69
C ALA A 189 2.09 19.37 -19.31
N GLU A 190 1.33 18.30 -19.16
CA GLU A 190 1.25 17.54 -17.92
C GLU A 190 2.55 16.77 -17.66
N VAL A 191 3.07 16.08 -18.68
CA VAL A 191 4.35 15.35 -18.60
C VAL A 191 5.50 16.31 -18.29
N ALA A 192 5.53 17.50 -18.91
CA ALA A 192 6.55 18.51 -18.65
C ALA A 192 6.56 18.96 -17.19
N ARG A 193 5.39 19.28 -16.61
CA ARG A 193 5.28 19.64 -15.18
C ARG A 193 5.73 18.50 -14.26
N ALA A 194 5.28 17.27 -14.55
CA ALA A 194 5.65 16.10 -13.77
C ALA A 194 7.16 15.83 -13.83
N ARG A 195 7.79 16.04 -15.01
CA ARG A 195 9.24 15.91 -15.21
C ARG A 195 10.02 16.95 -14.40
N SER A 196 9.58 18.20 -14.40
CA SER A 196 10.21 19.26 -13.59
C SER A 196 10.14 18.96 -12.09
N GLU A 197 8.95 18.56 -11.59
CA GLU A 197 8.77 18.22 -10.17
C GLU A 197 9.52 16.93 -9.79
N TRP A 198 9.56 15.94 -10.68
CA TRP A 198 10.34 14.72 -10.47
C TRP A 198 11.84 15.01 -10.39
N GLN A 199 12.36 15.83 -11.32
CA GLN A 199 13.76 16.24 -11.29
C GLN A 199 14.11 17.00 -10.01
N ARG A 200 13.25 17.92 -9.57
CA ARG A 200 13.42 18.64 -8.29
C ARG A 200 13.55 17.68 -7.10
N ARG A 201 12.77 16.60 -7.09
CA ARG A 201 12.82 15.57 -6.03
C ARG A 201 14.08 14.71 -6.11
N LEU A 202 14.52 14.35 -7.32
CA LEU A 202 15.79 13.64 -7.52
C LEU A 202 16.99 14.48 -7.12
N ASP A 203 16.98 15.78 -7.42
CA ASP A 203 18.05 16.72 -7.06
C ASP A 203 18.15 16.91 -5.55
N ALA A 204 17.00 16.93 -4.85
CA ALA A 204 16.95 16.97 -3.39
C ALA A 204 17.35 15.64 -2.72
N CYS A 205 17.42 14.55 -3.49
CA CYS A 205 17.74 13.21 -2.99
C CYS A 205 19.25 12.93 -3.14
N PRO A 206 19.96 12.57 -2.06
CA PRO A 206 21.35 12.11 -2.13
C PRO A 206 21.51 10.97 -3.13
N ALA A 207 22.64 10.96 -3.86
CA ALA A 207 22.83 10.08 -5.01
C ALA A 207 22.65 8.60 -4.66
N GLU A 208 23.13 8.18 -3.48
CA GLU A 208 23.02 6.82 -2.95
C GLU A 208 21.58 6.42 -2.57
N GLN A 209 20.69 7.39 -2.37
CA GLN A 209 19.29 7.17 -2.00
C GLN A 209 18.36 7.17 -3.23
N ARG A 210 18.79 7.78 -4.35
CA ARG A 210 17.98 7.90 -5.58
C ARG A 210 17.40 6.59 -6.10
N PRO A 211 18.12 5.45 -6.13
CA PRO A 211 17.54 4.19 -6.60
C PRO A 211 16.28 3.78 -5.80
N TRP A 212 16.26 4.08 -4.50
CA TRP A 212 15.12 3.77 -3.61
C TRP A 212 13.94 4.72 -3.84
N LEU A 213 14.23 5.99 -4.11
CA LEU A 213 13.21 6.97 -4.51
C LEU A 213 12.59 6.57 -5.85
N ILE A 214 13.40 6.23 -6.84
CA ILE A 214 12.94 5.75 -8.16
C ILE A 214 12.07 4.50 -7.99
N ARG A 215 12.56 3.48 -7.26
CA ARG A 215 11.79 2.25 -6.97
C ARG A 215 10.44 2.58 -6.37
N GLN A 216 10.37 3.47 -5.37
CA GLN A 216 9.11 3.82 -4.72
C GLN A 216 8.02 4.30 -5.69
N TYR A 217 8.38 5.12 -6.68
CA TYR A 217 7.44 5.62 -7.70
C TYR A 217 7.26 4.67 -8.88
N ALA A 218 8.23 3.79 -9.15
CA ALA A 218 8.15 2.82 -10.23
C ALA A 218 7.30 1.59 -9.87
N THR A 219 7.33 1.16 -8.60
CA THR A 219 6.64 -0.06 -8.14
C THR A 219 5.12 -0.07 -8.38
N PRO A 220 4.35 1.01 -8.13
CA PRO A 220 2.92 1.01 -8.42
C PRO A 220 2.60 0.73 -9.89
N LEU A 221 3.42 1.28 -10.81
CA LEU A 221 3.30 1.02 -12.24
C LEU A 221 3.62 -0.44 -12.55
N ARG A 222 4.75 -0.96 -12.05
CA ARG A 222 5.14 -2.37 -12.22
C ARG A 222 4.00 -3.29 -11.79
N ASN A 223 3.47 -3.09 -10.58
CA ASN A 223 2.43 -3.93 -10.00
C ASN A 223 1.14 -3.90 -10.84
N GLN A 224 0.68 -2.70 -11.22
CA GLN A 224 -0.54 -2.57 -12.01
C GLN A 224 -0.40 -3.21 -13.40
N TYR A 225 0.74 -3.01 -14.08
CA TYR A 225 0.93 -3.60 -15.41
C TYR A 225 1.11 -5.12 -15.32
N ARG A 226 1.77 -5.66 -14.29
CA ARG A 226 1.85 -7.11 -14.09
C ARG A 226 0.47 -7.72 -13.91
N ILE A 227 -0.41 -7.09 -13.13
CA ILE A 227 -1.82 -7.51 -13.00
C ILE A 227 -2.53 -7.49 -14.36
N LYS A 228 -2.41 -6.39 -15.11
CA LYS A 228 -3.06 -6.25 -16.44
C LYS A 228 -2.57 -7.29 -17.45
N SER A 229 -1.30 -7.69 -17.35
CA SER A 229 -0.67 -8.70 -18.20
C SER A 229 -0.85 -10.14 -17.67
N GLY A 230 -1.58 -10.34 -16.57
CA GLY A 230 -1.76 -11.66 -15.96
C GLY A 230 -0.47 -12.26 -15.37
N LEU A 231 0.55 -11.43 -15.14
CA LEU A 231 1.81 -11.83 -14.53
C LEU A 231 1.67 -11.90 -13.00
N PRO A 232 2.42 -12.79 -12.33
CA PRO A 232 2.48 -12.83 -10.87
C PRO A 232 2.90 -11.47 -10.33
N LEU A 233 2.39 -11.06 -9.17
CA LEU A 233 2.85 -9.83 -8.53
C LEU A 233 4.14 -10.04 -7.73
#